data_AF-A0A8S8Y7K7-F1
#
_entry.id   AF-A0A8S8Y7K7-F1
#
_cell.length_a   1.000
_cell.length_b   1.000
_cell.length_c   1.000
_cell.angle_alpha   90.00
_cell.angle_beta   90.00
_cell.angle_gamma   90.00
#
_symmetry.space_group_name_H-M   'P 1'
#
loop_
_entity.id
_entity.type
_entity.pdbx_description
1 polymer ?
#
loop_
_entity_poly.entity_id
_entity_poly.type
_entity_poly.pdbx_seq_one_letter_code
_entity_poly.pdbx_strand_id
1 'polypeptide(L)'
;MMWLNTNGMAGLLTLGVLLALGSFMDGLDAMQQLGFILAPTMAVGLCGEPLVAALREERTSTWWRAVAGGEPHAGWLPFALGFVVTLLSATALHDGLETTTLLVGAGLCGVVWHGVGWLQRSTQRLARPQAVFVGLLTPVLILPYSLLLSVLS
;
A
#
# COMPACT_ATOMS: atom_id res chain seq x y z
N MET A 1 -14.53 -11.93 1.16
CA MET A 1 -14.20 -10.75 2.00
C MET A 1 -12.79 -10.77 2.61
N MET A 2 -12.01 -11.84 2.47
CA MET A 2 -10.67 -11.96 3.07
C MET A 2 -9.66 -10.87 2.63
N TRP A 3 -9.82 -10.34 1.42
CA TRP A 3 -8.98 -9.33 0.78
C TRP A 3 -9.00 -7.91 1.36
N LEU A 4 -10.14 -7.45 1.87
CA LEU A 4 -10.29 -6.13 2.49
C LEU A 4 -9.70 -6.15 3.89
N ASN A 5 -9.65 -7.35 4.49
CA ASN A 5 -9.29 -7.55 5.88
C ASN A 5 -7.82 -7.25 6.10
N THR A 6 -6.90 -7.90 5.37
CA THR A 6 -5.46 -7.76 5.65
C THR A 6 -4.92 -6.38 5.33
N ASN A 7 -5.25 -5.86 4.14
CA ASN A 7 -4.71 -4.59 3.67
C ASN A 7 -5.38 -3.41 4.39
N GLY A 8 -6.70 -3.50 4.61
CA GLY A 8 -7.43 -2.53 5.43
C GLY A 8 -6.97 -2.54 6.89
N MET A 9 -6.74 -3.72 7.49
CA MET A 9 -6.17 -3.81 8.84
C MET A 9 -4.78 -3.20 8.93
N ALA A 10 -3.91 -3.42 7.95
CA ALA A 10 -2.58 -2.79 7.96
C ALA A 10 -2.67 -1.26 7.99
N GLY A 11 -3.51 -0.67 7.12
CA GLY A 11 -3.77 0.77 7.13
C GLY A 11 -4.35 1.25 8.45
N LEU A 12 -5.39 0.59 8.97
CA LEU A 12 -6.03 0.99 10.23
C LEU A 12 -5.12 0.82 11.45
N LEU A 13 -4.28 -0.21 11.48
CA LEU A 13 -3.31 -0.42 12.56
C LEU A 13 -2.23 0.66 12.53
N THR A 14 -1.68 0.96 11.35
CA THR A 14 -0.70 2.05 11.23
C THR A 14 -1.29 3.41 11.61
N LEU A 15 -2.51 3.72 11.17
CA LEU A 15 -3.23 4.91 11.60
C LEU A 15 -3.45 4.94 13.12
N GLY A 16 -3.89 3.82 13.71
CA GLY A 16 -4.10 3.71 15.14
C GLY A 16 -2.82 3.92 15.95
N VAL A 17 -1.68 3.41 15.47
CA VAL A 17 -0.36 3.66 16.06
C VAL A 17 -0.04 5.16 16.01
N LEU A 18 -0.23 5.81 14.86
CA LEU A 18 0.02 7.26 14.74
C LEU A 18 -0.88 8.07 15.67
N LEU A 19 -2.17 7.72 15.77
CA LEU A 19 -3.08 8.41 16.69
C LEU A 19 -2.72 8.20 18.15
N ALA A 20 -2.14 7.06 18.50
CA ALA A 20 -1.65 6.80 19.85
C ALA A 20 -0.44 7.67 20.24
N LEU A 21 0.30 8.22 19.26
CA LEU A 21 1.40 9.16 19.54
C LEU A 21 0.89 10.55 19.96
N GLY A 22 -0.40 10.85 19.81
CA GLY A 22 -1.01 12.11 20.27
C GLY A 22 -0.60 13.33 19.43
N SER A 23 -0.36 14.47 20.08
CA SER A 23 -0.07 15.75 19.43
C SER A 23 1.41 15.90 19.03
N PHE A 24 1.93 14.95 18.24
CA PHE A 24 3.32 14.98 17.78
C PHE A 24 3.50 15.80 16.47
N MET A 25 2.41 16.10 15.78
CA MET A 25 2.41 16.79 14.47
C MET A 25 2.88 18.24 14.54
N ASP A 26 2.59 18.96 15.63
CA ASP A 26 2.91 20.39 15.77
C ASP A 26 4.41 20.71 15.76
N GLY A 27 5.27 19.72 16.05
CA GLY A 27 6.73 19.88 16.09
C GLY A 27 7.45 19.37 14.85
N LEU A 28 6.72 18.91 13.83
CA LEU A 28 7.28 18.28 12.63
C LEU A 28 7.34 19.26 11.46
N ASP A 29 8.35 19.11 10.61
CA ASP A 29 8.46 19.84 9.35
C ASP A 29 7.40 19.38 8.33
N ALA A 30 7.07 20.23 7.35
CA ALA A 30 6.01 19.97 6.36
C ALA A 30 6.20 18.62 5.63
N MET A 31 7.44 18.30 5.25
CA MET A 31 7.78 17.01 4.63
C MET A 31 7.48 15.82 5.56
N GLN A 32 7.75 15.98 6.86
CA GLN A 32 7.54 14.92 7.83
C GLN A 32 6.04 14.74 8.10
N GLN A 33 5.29 15.83 8.23
CA GLN A 33 3.84 15.80 8.42
C GLN A 33 3.15 15.06 7.27
N LEU A 34 3.49 15.43 6.02
CA LEU A 34 3.03 14.75 4.81
C LEU A 34 3.40 13.26 4.82
N GLY A 35 4.62 12.94 5.26
CA GLY A 35 5.11 11.57 5.41
C GLY A 35 4.31 10.74 6.41
N PHE A 36 3.83 11.33 7.51
CA PHE A 36 2.98 10.63 8.47
C PHE A 36 1.55 10.43 7.96
N ILE A 37 1.03 11.38 7.20
CA ILE A 37 -0.32 11.30 6.61
C ILE A 37 -0.39 10.22 5.53
N LEU A 38 0.66 10.11 4.70
CA LEU A 38 0.72 9.10 3.64
C LEU A 38 1.17 7.73 4.15
N ALA A 39 1.77 7.61 5.35
CA ALA A 39 2.29 6.34 5.84
C ALA A 39 1.24 5.21 5.94
N PRO A 40 0.00 5.44 6.43
CA PRO A 40 -1.02 4.39 6.44
C PRO A 40 -1.40 3.91 5.04
N THR A 41 -1.45 4.81 4.07
CA THR A 41 -1.78 4.49 2.68
C THR A 41 -0.67 3.68 2.02
N MET A 42 0.58 3.99 2.37
CA MET A 42 1.75 3.26 1.93
C MET A 42 1.73 1.84 2.52
N ALA A 43 1.42 1.70 3.81
CA ALA A 43 1.29 0.39 4.47
C ALA A 43 0.23 -0.50 3.81
N VAL A 44 -0.92 0.06 3.44
CA VAL A 44 -1.94 -0.63 2.64
C VAL A 44 -1.37 -1.13 1.31
N GLY A 45 -0.68 -0.26 0.56
CA GLY A 45 -0.08 -0.60 -0.72
C GLY A 45 0.95 -1.72 -0.61
N LEU A 46 1.77 -1.71 0.45
CA LEU A 46 2.81 -2.70 0.70
C LEU A 46 2.28 -4.11 0.94
N CYS A 47 1.05 -4.26 1.43
CA CYS A 47 0.43 -5.57 1.56
C CYS A 47 0.22 -6.27 0.19
N GLY A 48 0.21 -5.49 -0.90
CA GLY A 48 0.14 -6.02 -2.26
C GLY A 48 -1.21 -6.65 -2.58
N GLU A 49 -1.22 -7.60 -3.50
CA GLU A 49 -2.46 -8.14 -4.05
C GLU A 49 -2.98 -9.34 -3.24
N PRO A 50 -4.12 -9.21 -2.53
CA PRO A 50 -4.67 -10.31 -1.72
C PRO A 50 -5.16 -11.48 -2.57
N LEU A 51 -5.56 -11.23 -3.82
CA LEU A 51 -5.93 -12.28 -4.76
C LEU A 51 -4.75 -13.22 -5.07
N VAL A 52 -3.53 -12.69 -5.14
CA VAL A 52 -2.34 -13.52 -5.37
C VAL A 52 -2.09 -14.47 -4.18
N ALA A 53 -2.33 -14.01 -2.96
CA ALA A 53 -2.27 -14.86 -1.76
C ALA A 53 -3.38 -15.92 -1.75
N ALA A 54 -4.63 -15.53 -2.05
CA ALA A 54 -5.77 -16.46 -2.09
C ALA A 54 -5.61 -17.55 -3.16
N LEU A 55 -5.16 -17.19 -4.36
CA LEU A 55 -4.92 -18.15 -5.45
C LEU A 55 -3.77 -19.13 -5.12
N ARG A 56 -2.81 -18.70 -4.31
CA ARG A 56 -1.71 -19.54 -3.84
C ARG A 56 -2.20 -20.58 -2.84
N GLU A 57 -3.06 -20.19 -1.92
CA GLU A 57 -3.64 -21.08 -0.91
C GLU A 57 -4.49 -22.18 -1.58
N GLU A 58 -5.35 -21.78 -2.51
CA GLU A 58 -6.22 -22.69 -3.25
C GLU A 58 -5.52 -23.44 -4.39
N ARG A 59 -4.24 -23.14 -4.68
CA ARG A 59 -3.46 -23.67 -5.82
C ARG A 59 -4.18 -23.51 -7.17
N THR A 60 -5.02 -22.49 -7.31
CA THR A 60 -5.84 -22.25 -8.50
C THR A 60 -5.19 -21.28 -9.49
N SER A 61 -4.05 -20.67 -9.15
CA SER A 61 -3.36 -19.72 -10.04
C SER A 61 -3.01 -20.32 -11.40
N THR A 62 -2.55 -21.58 -11.44
CA THR A 62 -2.20 -22.28 -12.69
C THR A 62 -3.42 -22.59 -13.55
N TRP A 63 -4.54 -22.96 -12.91
CA TRP A 63 -5.81 -23.19 -13.60
C TRP A 63 -6.35 -21.92 -14.25
N TRP A 64 -6.38 -20.81 -13.49
CA TRP A 64 -6.84 -19.51 -14.00
C TRP A 64 -6.01 -19.05 -15.20
N ARG A 65 -4.69 -19.25 -15.16
CA ARG A 65 -3.81 -18.93 -16.27
C ARG A 65 -4.03 -19.82 -17.49
N ALA A 66 -4.33 -21.11 -17.30
CA ALA A 66 -4.56 -22.05 -18.39
C ALA A 66 -5.93 -21.84 -19.06
N VAL A 67 -6.97 -21.50 -18.29
CA VAL A 67 -8.35 -21.40 -18.78
C VAL A 67 -8.74 -19.97 -19.17
N ALA A 68 -8.38 -18.97 -18.37
CA ALA A 68 -8.79 -17.58 -18.56
C ALA A 68 -7.67 -16.68 -19.12
N GLY A 69 -6.46 -17.21 -19.34
CA GLY A 69 -5.31 -16.46 -19.86
C GLY A 69 -4.66 -15.49 -18.87
N GLY A 70 -5.15 -15.40 -17.63
CA GLY A 70 -4.64 -14.49 -16.61
C GLY A 70 -5.19 -14.78 -15.21
N GLU A 71 -4.48 -14.32 -14.20
CA GLU A 71 -4.95 -14.36 -12.80
C GLU A 71 -5.91 -13.19 -12.53
N PRO A 72 -6.94 -13.37 -11.68
CA PRO A 72 -7.81 -12.27 -11.28
C PRO A 72 -7.01 -11.16 -10.59
N HIS A 73 -7.28 -9.92 -10.98
CA HIS A 73 -6.56 -8.71 -10.58
C HIS A 73 -7.52 -7.61 -10.15
N ALA A 74 -7.26 -6.99 -9.02
CA ALA A 74 -8.01 -5.86 -8.48
C ALA A 74 -7.50 -4.56 -9.13
N GLY A 75 -8.05 -4.23 -10.32
CA GLY A 75 -7.55 -3.12 -11.13
C GLY A 75 -7.65 -1.75 -10.47
N TRP A 76 -8.86 -1.31 -10.09
CA TRP A 76 -9.07 0.08 -9.60
C TRP A 76 -9.23 0.19 -8.09
N LEU A 77 -9.56 -0.92 -7.41
CA LEU A 77 -9.77 -0.99 -5.96
C LEU A 77 -8.63 -0.39 -5.10
N PRO A 78 -7.33 -0.60 -5.40
CA PRO A 78 -6.27 -0.04 -4.55
C PRO A 78 -6.22 1.49 -4.59
N PHE A 79 -6.65 2.13 -5.68
CA PHE A 79 -6.75 3.58 -5.76
C PHE A 79 -7.88 4.10 -4.87
N ALA A 80 -9.04 3.45 -4.90
CA ALA A 80 -10.17 3.81 -4.03
C ALA A 80 -9.83 3.62 -2.56
N LEU A 81 -9.15 2.51 -2.21
CA LEU A 81 -8.75 2.23 -0.84
C LEU A 81 -7.66 3.20 -0.36
N GLY A 82 -6.69 3.53 -1.21
CA GLY A 82 -5.72 4.58 -0.96
C GLY A 82 -6.37 5.94 -0.69
N PHE A 83 -7.34 6.34 -1.52
CA PHE A 83 -8.08 7.58 -1.33
C PHE A 83 -8.78 7.64 0.04
N VAL A 84 -9.53 6.57 0.38
CA VAL A 84 -10.27 6.49 1.66
C VAL A 84 -9.32 6.52 2.85
N VAL A 85 -8.21 5.78 2.81
CA VAL A 85 -7.23 5.74 3.91
C VAL A 85 -6.49 7.07 4.04
N THR A 86 -6.19 7.75 2.94
CA THR A 86 -5.56 9.09 2.97
C THR A 86 -6.50 10.09 3.60
N LEU A 87 -7.79 10.04 3.22
CA LEU A 87 -8.83 10.89 3.78
C LEU A 87 -8.99 10.68 5.29
N LEU A 88 -9.01 9.41 5.73
CA LEU A 88 -9.06 9.08 7.16
C LEU A 88 -7.82 9.58 7.90
N SER A 89 -6.64 9.45 7.30
CA SER A 89 -5.39 9.89 7.92
C SER A 89 -5.32 11.42 8.04
N ALA A 90 -5.63 12.14 6.96
CA ALA A 90 -5.64 13.61 6.95
C ALA A 90 -6.66 14.18 7.96
N THR A 91 -7.87 13.62 8.02
CA THR A 91 -8.88 14.07 8.99
C THR A 91 -8.51 13.74 10.43
N ALA A 92 -7.92 12.57 10.69
CA ALA A 92 -7.56 12.15 12.05
C ALA A 92 -6.34 12.90 12.61
N LEU A 93 -5.35 13.21 11.75
CA LEU A 93 -4.14 13.94 12.11
C LEU A 93 -4.30 15.48 12.07
N HIS A 94 -5.53 15.98 11.88
CA HIS A 94 -5.86 17.42 11.82
C HIS A 94 -5.07 18.20 10.76
N ASP A 95 -4.71 17.56 9.65
CA ASP A 95 -4.14 18.27 8.51
C ASP A 95 -5.24 18.86 7.61
N GLY A 96 -4.93 19.95 6.92
CA GLY A 96 -5.82 20.54 5.93
C GLY A 96 -6.19 19.52 4.86
N LEU A 97 -7.46 19.46 4.46
CA LEU A 97 -7.90 18.59 3.38
C LEU A 97 -7.46 19.15 2.02
N GLU A 98 -6.19 18.95 1.68
CA GLU A 98 -5.67 19.30 0.37
C GLU A 98 -6.02 18.20 -0.65
N THR A 99 -6.61 18.61 -1.77
CA THR A 99 -7.06 17.67 -2.82
C THR A 99 -5.88 16.96 -3.49
N THR A 100 -4.73 17.64 -3.58
CA THR A 100 -3.47 17.11 -4.11
C THR A 100 -3.00 15.91 -3.27
N THR A 101 -2.96 16.03 -1.95
CA THR A 101 -2.54 14.96 -1.02
C THR A 101 -3.43 13.73 -1.13
N LEU A 102 -4.74 13.92 -1.28
CA LEU A 102 -5.69 12.82 -1.48
C LEU A 102 -5.46 12.05 -2.79
N LEU A 103 -5.22 12.79 -3.89
CA LEU A 103 -4.93 12.18 -5.20
C LEU A 103 -3.57 11.47 -5.19
N VAL A 104 -2.56 12.07 -4.56
CA VAL A 104 -1.24 11.48 -4.41
C VAL A 104 -1.29 10.21 -3.57
N GLY A 105 -2.03 10.20 -2.46
CA GLY A 105 -2.18 9.00 -1.63
C GLY A 105 -2.92 7.86 -2.35
N ALA A 106 -3.95 8.18 -3.14
CA ALA A 106 -4.63 7.21 -4.00
C ALA A 106 -3.67 6.63 -5.07
N GLY A 107 -2.91 7.50 -5.74
CA GLY A 107 -1.92 7.12 -6.74
C GLY A 107 -0.79 6.27 -6.15
N LEU A 108 -0.24 6.69 -5.01
CA LEU A 108 0.81 5.97 -4.27
C LEU A 108 0.36 4.56 -3.92
N CYS A 109 -0.80 4.42 -3.27
CA CYS A 109 -1.33 3.11 -2.91
C CYS A 109 -1.54 2.23 -4.15
N GLY A 110 -2.12 2.78 -5.23
CA GLY A 110 -2.31 2.09 -6.49
C GLY A 110 -1.00 1.58 -7.10
N VAL A 111 0.01 2.45 -7.24
CA VAL A 111 1.31 2.10 -7.83
C VAL A 111 2.04 1.07 -6.99
N VAL A 112 2.12 1.27 -5.68
CA VAL A 112 2.80 0.34 -4.77
C VAL A 112 2.11 -1.01 -4.79
N TRP A 113 0.77 -1.05 -4.69
CA TRP A 113 0.01 -2.29 -4.71
C TRP A 113 0.23 -3.09 -5.99
N HIS A 114 0.19 -2.44 -7.16
CA HIS A 114 0.42 -3.10 -8.44
C HIS A 114 1.87 -3.57 -8.58
N GLY A 115 2.84 -2.76 -8.15
CA GLY A 115 4.25 -3.13 -8.17
C GLY A 115 4.55 -4.34 -7.28
N VAL A 116 4.03 -4.33 -6.05
CA VAL A 116 4.13 -5.44 -5.10
C VAL A 116 3.40 -6.67 -5.63
N GLY A 117 2.17 -6.52 -6.15
CA GLY A 117 1.41 -7.62 -6.77
C GLY A 117 2.14 -8.26 -7.96
N TRP A 118 2.75 -7.44 -8.83
CA TRP A 118 3.57 -7.92 -9.95
C TRP A 118 4.79 -8.70 -9.47
N LEU A 119 5.47 -8.20 -8.44
CA LEU A 119 6.62 -8.88 -7.84
C LEU A 119 6.20 -10.20 -7.18
N GLN A 120 5.04 -10.25 -6.51
CA GLN A 120 4.50 -11.48 -5.92
C GLN A 120 4.27 -12.55 -6.98
N ARG A 121 3.64 -12.20 -8.12
CA ARG A 121 3.43 -13.13 -9.25
C ARG A 121 4.74 -13.59 -9.87
N SER A 122 5.72 -12.70 -9.99
CA SER A 122 7.02 -13.01 -10.60
C SER A 122 7.84 -13.96 -9.73
N THR A 123 7.79 -13.78 -8.41
CA THR A 123 8.53 -14.60 -7.44
C THR A 123 7.90 -15.97 -7.17
N GLN A 124 6.62 -16.18 -7.49
CA GLN A 124 5.97 -17.50 -7.40
C GLN A 124 6.66 -18.58 -8.24
N ARG A 125 7.46 -18.19 -9.24
CA ARG A 125 8.22 -19.12 -10.08
C ARG A 125 9.58 -19.50 -9.52
N LEU A 126 10.01 -18.87 -8.42
CA LEU A 126 11.33 -19.08 -7.83
C LEU A 126 11.32 -20.21 -6.79
N ALA A 127 12.45 -20.90 -6.66
CA ALA A 127 12.64 -21.98 -5.69
C ALA A 127 12.58 -21.51 -4.21
N ARG A 128 12.85 -20.22 -3.93
CA ARG A 128 12.72 -19.58 -2.60
C ARG A 128 12.09 -18.17 -2.72
N PRO A 129 10.75 -18.07 -2.78
CA PRO A 129 10.06 -16.81 -3.07
C PRO A 129 10.21 -15.74 -1.99
N GLN A 130 10.21 -16.13 -0.71
CA GLN A 130 10.05 -15.16 0.39
C GLN A 130 11.34 -14.39 0.75
N ALA A 131 12.52 -14.98 0.58
CA ALA A 131 13.78 -14.32 0.95
C ALA A 131 14.17 -13.20 -0.04
N VAL A 132 13.88 -13.40 -1.33
CA VAL A 132 14.16 -12.41 -2.39
C VAL A 132 13.18 -11.23 -2.31
N PHE A 133 11.93 -11.50 -1.94
CA PHE A 133 10.87 -10.50 -1.86
C PHE A 133 11.17 -9.44 -0.80
N VAL A 134 11.54 -9.85 0.41
CA VAL A 134 11.82 -8.93 1.53
C VAL A 134 13.07 -8.06 1.29
N GLY A 135 14.11 -8.62 0.65
CA GLY A 135 15.35 -7.90 0.35
C GLY A 135 15.23 -6.90 -0.81
N LEU A 136 14.30 -7.10 -1.75
CA LEU A 136 14.07 -6.17 -2.86
C LEU A 136 13.05 -5.09 -2.52
N LEU A 137 12.01 -5.41 -1.74
CA LEU A 137 10.92 -4.47 -1.46
C LEU A 137 11.38 -3.25 -0.67
N THR A 138 12.28 -3.46 0.28
CA THR A 138 12.72 -2.44 1.23
C THR A 138 13.47 -1.28 0.56
N PRO A 139 14.56 -1.48 -0.21
CA PRO A 139 15.24 -0.35 -0.86
C PRO A 139 14.44 0.23 -2.03
N VAL A 140 13.72 -0.61 -2.79
CA VAL A 140 13.00 -0.17 -4.01
C VAL A 140 11.80 0.71 -3.68
N LEU A 141 11.19 0.59 -2.49
CA LEU A 141 9.99 1.36 -2.13
C LEU A 141 10.24 2.47 -1.11
N ILE A 142 11.26 2.36 -0.24
CA ILE A 142 11.59 3.42 0.71
C ILE A 142 12.13 4.67 -0.01
N LEU A 143 12.98 4.47 -1.02
CA LEU A 143 13.64 5.55 -1.75
C LEU A 143 12.66 6.38 -2.63
N PRO A 144 11.74 5.80 -3.44
CA PRO A 144 10.77 6.60 -4.17
C PRO A 144 9.75 7.27 -3.25
N TYR A 145 9.48 6.70 -2.07
CA TYR A 145 8.60 7.33 -1.08
C TYR A 145 9.22 8.63 -0.55
N SER A 146 10.48 8.61 -0.12
CA SER A 146 11.14 9.84 0.37
C SER A 146 11.29 10.90 -0.72
N LEU A 147 11.58 10.51 -1.96
CA LEU A 147 11.62 11.43 -3.10
C LEU A 147 10.26 12.07 -3.38
N LEU A 148 9.17 11.29 -3.30
CA LEU A 148 7.82 11.82 -3.49
C LEU A 148 7.47 12.87 -2.44
N LEU A 149 7.78 12.60 -1.16
CA LEU A 149 7.57 13.56 -0.08
C LEU A 149 8.35 14.85 -0.32
N SER A 150 9.63 14.74 -0.72
CA SER A 150 10.48 15.91 -0.99
C SER A 150 10.03 16.74 -2.19
N VAL A 151 9.26 16.18 -3.13
CA VAL A 151 8.72 16.92 -4.29
C VAL A 151 7.40 17.61 -3.95
N LEU A 152 6.66 17.09 -2.97
CA LEU A 152 5.33 17.58 -2.62
C LEU A 152 5.34 18.58 -1.45
N SER A 153 6.37 18.55 -0.59
CA SER A 153 6.62 19.52 0.50
C SER A 153 7.24 20.82 0.00
#